data_AF-A0A6P0YBK1-F1
#
_entry.id   AF-A0A6P0YBK1-F1
#
_cell.length_a   1.000
_cell.length_b   1.000
_cell.length_c   1.000
_cell.angle_alpha   90.00
_cell.angle_beta   90.00
_cell.angle_gamma   90.00
#
_symmetry.space_group_name_H-M   'P 1'
#
loop_
_entity.id
_entity.type
_entity.pdbx_description
1 polymer ?
#
loop_
_entity_poly.entity_id
_entity_poly.type
_entity_poly.pdbx_seq_one_letter_code
_entity_poly.pdbx_strand_id
1 'polypeptide(L)'
;MSPVSFFNGIYIVKPEWRKKGFGLKTWQEAFKLINHQSAALDGVLEQVNTYRKSGFKTSHSHLRYQGIIPGEISQDVKDLKTINFEKLCSYDRLYFPADRPNFLKAWINQSNGKGYGIINDGNLVGYGVIRKAKEGFKIGPIFAENQEIAEKLFLALCSYSDNQNVYIDVPNINQQAINLVENYQMQSVFECVRMYSGREPNIDWTNIFGVTSLELG
;
A
#
# COMPACT_ATOMS: atom_id res chain seq x y z
N MET A 1 -1.91 7.27 24.57
CA MET A 1 -2.67 7.36 23.31
C MET A 1 -2.95 5.94 22.83
N SER A 2 -4.18 5.65 22.40
CA SER A 2 -4.51 4.36 21.78
C SER A 2 -3.70 4.15 20.49
N PRO A 3 -3.47 2.91 20.06
CA PRO A 3 -2.99 2.62 18.71
C PRO A 3 -3.94 3.26 17.68
N VAL A 4 -3.41 3.65 16.53
CA VAL A 4 -4.21 4.07 15.39
C VAL A 4 -5.07 2.90 14.90
N SER A 5 -6.36 3.14 14.67
CA SER A 5 -7.32 2.13 14.21
C SER A 5 -8.14 2.56 12.99
N PHE A 6 -7.96 3.80 12.53
CA PHE A 6 -8.67 4.37 11.39
C PHE A 6 -7.68 4.88 10.36
N PHE A 7 -8.01 4.74 9.08
CA PHE A 7 -7.28 5.35 7.99
C PHE A 7 -8.17 6.38 7.29
N ASN A 8 -7.69 7.60 7.13
CA ASN A 8 -8.38 8.66 6.41
C ASN A 8 -7.77 8.79 5.01
N GLY A 9 -8.40 8.10 4.06
CA GLY A 9 -8.06 8.17 2.65
C GLY A 9 -9.01 9.09 1.87
N ILE A 10 -8.48 9.64 0.78
CA ILE A 10 -9.16 10.43 -0.26
C ILE A 10 -10.40 11.21 0.21
N TYR A 11 -10.23 12.53 0.32
CA TYR A 11 -11.34 13.46 0.13
C TYR A 11 -10.92 14.53 -0.87
N ILE A 12 -11.85 14.91 -1.74
CA ILE A 12 -11.60 15.90 -2.79
C ILE A 12 -12.78 16.84 -2.90
N VAL A 13 -12.48 18.13 -3.00
CA VAL A 13 -13.46 19.16 -3.34
C VAL A 13 -13.25 19.54 -4.80
N LYS A 14 -14.33 19.48 -5.59
CA LYS A 14 -14.34 19.92 -6.98
C LYS A 14 -13.77 21.35 -7.09
N PRO A 15 -12.96 21.66 -8.12
CA PRO A 15 -12.22 22.93 -8.23
C PRO A 15 -13.06 24.18 -7.96
N GLU A 16 -14.27 24.25 -8.53
CA GLU A 16 -15.20 25.38 -8.44
C GLU A 16 -15.81 25.58 -7.03
N TRP A 17 -15.63 24.61 -6.13
CA TRP A 17 -16.08 24.66 -4.74
C TRP A 17 -14.92 24.75 -3.73
N ARG A 18 -13.66 24.79 -4.19
CA ARG A 18 -12.49 24.93 -3.29
C ARG A 18 -12.47 26.29 -2.61
N LYS A 19 -11.74 26.39 -1.49
CA LYS A 19 -11.62 27.61 -0.65
C LYS A 19 -12.92 28.11 -0.01
N LYS A 20 -14.03 27.35 -0.11
CA LYS A 20 -15.33 27.65 0.54
C LYS A 20 -15.57 26.86 1.84
N GLY A 21 -14.55 26.18 2.36
CA GLY A 21 -14.62 25.43 3.62
C GLY A 21 -15.24 24.03 3.53
N PHE A 22 -15.70 23.56 2.36
CA PHE A 22 -16.33 22.23 2.23
C PHE A 22 -15.39 21.08 2.63
N GLY A 23 -14.12 21.13 2.25
CA GLY A 23 -13.16 20.09 2.63
C GLY A 23 -12.95 20.01 4.14
N LEU A 24 -12.93 21.17 4.82
CA LEU A 24 -12.85 21.21 6.28
C LEU A 24 -14.12 20.66 6.93
N LYS A 25 -15.30 20.97 6.39
CA LYS A 25 -16.57 20.39 6.88
C LYS A 25 -16.59 18.88 6.73
N THR A 26 -16.24 18.34 5.56
CA THR A 26 -16.13 16.89 5.34
C THR A 26 -15.17 16.25 6.34
N TRP A 27 -13.99 16.84 6.52
CA TRP A 27 -13.01 16.41 7.52
C TRP A 27 -13.58 16.39 8.94
N GLN A 28 -14.23 17.46 9.37
CA GLN A 28 -14.84 17.56 10.70
C GLN A 28 -15.91 16.49 10.93
N GLU A 29 -16.79 16.26 9.96
CA GLU A 29 -17.82 15.21 10.07
C GLU A 29 -17.20 13.81 10.11
N ALA A 30 -16.16 13.53 9.30
CA ALA A 30 -15.45 12.25 9.36
C ALA A 30 -14.80 12.01 10.74
N PHE A 31 -14.23 13.04 11.35
CA PHE A 31 -13.61 12.93 12.67
C PHE A 31 -14.61 12.75 13.81
N LYS A 32 -15.84 13.25 13.67
CA LYS A 32 -16.93 12.95 14.61
C LYS A 32 -17.31 11.47 14.56
N LEU A 33 -17.34 10.85 13.37
CA LEU A 33 -17.68 9.43 13.21
C LEU A 33 -16.70 8.49 13.93
N ILE A 34 -15.41 8.84 13.91
CA ILE A 34 -14.40 8.05 14.63
C ILE A 34 -14.26 8.47 16.10
N ASN A 35 -15.15 9.35 16.60
CA ASN A 35 -15.15 9.88 17.96
C ASN A 35 -13.77 10.38 18.41
N HIS A 36 -13.08 11.11 17.53
CA HIS A 36 -11.72 11.64 17.76
C HIS A 36 -10.66 10.58 18.10
N GLN A 37 -10.89 9.31 17.75
CA GLN A 37 -9.88 8.25 17.85
C GLN A 37 -8.70 8.54 16.92
N SER A 38 -7.56 7.92 17.23
CA SER A 38 -6.33 8.06 16.47
C SER A 38 -6.48 7.51 15.05
N ALA A 39 -6.01 8.29 14.07
CA ALA A 39 -6.10 7.99 12.65
C ALA A 39 -4.73 8.09 11.97
N ALA A 40 -4.57 7.35 10.89
CA ALA A 40 -3.48 7.48 9.92
C ALA A 40 -3.99 8.17 8.65
N LEU A 41 -3.10 8.82 7.92
CA LEU A 41 -3.33 9.27 6.55
C LEU A 41 -2.02 9.30 5.79
N ASP A 42 -2.14 9.34 4.46
CA ASP A 42 -1.04 9.67 3.55
C ASP A 42 -1.29 11.05 2.95
N GLY A 43 -0.54 12.05 3.43
CA GLY A 43 -0.71 13.44 3.07
C GLY A 43 0.18 13.83 1.89
N VAL A 44 -0.43 14.35 0.81
CA VAL A 44 0.33 15.06 -0.24
C VAL A 44 1.13 16.20 0.37
N LEU A 45 2.30 16.49 -0.19
CA LEU A 45 3.27 17.43 0.39
C LEU A 45 2.65 18.81 0.71
N GLU A 46 1.75 19.30 -0.15
CA GLU A 46 1.08 20.58 0.03
C GLU A 46 0.15 20.61 1.25
N GLN A 47 -0.33 19.45 1.71
CA GLN A 47 -1.30 19.33 2.80
C GLN A 47 -0.68 18.90 4.14
N VAL A 48 0.59 18.49 4.16
CA VAL A 48 1.28 18.05 5.39
C VAL A 48 1.17 19.08 6.51
N ASN A 49 1.42 20.36 6.21
CA ASN A 49 1.32 21.43 7.21
C ASN A 49 -0.12 21.67 7.70
N THR A 50 -1.12 21.41 6.86
CA THR A 50 -2.53 21.46 7.25
C THR A 50 -2.87 20.36 8.24
N TYR A 51 -2.37 19.13 8.01
CA TYR A 51 -2.59 18.01 8.92
C TYR A 51 -1.82 18.16 10.23
N ARG A 52 -0.61 18.75 10.22
CA ARG A 52 0.13 19.09 11.45
C ARG A 52 -0.67 19.99 12.38
N LYS A 53 -1.33 21.02 11.83
CA LYS A 53 -2.25 21.89 12.61
C LYS A 53 -3.45 21.14 13.18
N SER A 54 -3.80 19.99 12.60
CA SER A 54 -4.87 19.10 13.05
C SER A 54 -4.37 17.98 13.99
N GLY A 55 -3.14 18.07 14.51
CA GLY A 55 -2.57 17.15 15.48
C GLY A 55 -1.84 15.94 14.90
N PHE A 56 -1.66 15.87 13.58
CA PHE A 56 -0.91 14.79 12.94
C PHE A 56 0.61 15.01 13.01
N LYS A 57 1.35 13.93 13.25
CA LYS A 57 2.82 13.90 13.18
C LYS A 57 3.25 13.08 11.96
N THR A 58 4.30 13.55 11.28
CA THR A 58 4.92 12.82 10.16
C THR A 58 5.70 11.61 10.66
N SER A 59 5.65 10.50 9.93
CA SER A 59 6.48 9.30 10.18
C SER A 59 7.51 9.12 9.06
N HIS A 60 7.06 8.73 7.87
CA HIS A 60 7.91 8.49 6.69
C HIS A 60 7.17 8.87 5.41
N SER A 61 7.84 8.78 4.25
CA SER A 61 7.21 9.02 2.95
C SER A 61 6.94 7.70 2.21
N HIS A 62 5.90 7.70 1.39
CA HIS A 62 5.72 6.72 0.32
C HIS A 62 6.04 7.38 -1.00
N LEU A 63 6.92 6.74 -1.77
CA LEU A 63 7.34 7.16 -3.10
C LEU A 63 6.68 6.26 -4.13
N ARG A 64 5.92 6.85 -5.05
CA ARG A 64 5.32 6.12 -6.17
C ARG A 64 6.32 6.01 -7.28
N TYR A 65 6.72 4.79 -7.59
CA TYR A 65 7.54 4.48 -8.75
C TYR A 65 6.68 3.99 -9.91
N GLN A 66 7.11 4.27 -11.13
CA GLN A 66 6.54 3.73 -12.35
C GLN A 66 7.59 3.18 -13.30
N GLY A 67 7.22 2.19 -14.12
CA GLY A 67 8.08 1.65 -15.17
C GLY A 67 7.37 0.61 -16.02
N ILE A 68 7.94 0.30 -17.19
CA ILE A 68 7.53 -0.83 -18.03
C ILE A 68 8.56 -1.94 -17.80
N ILE A 69 8.15 -2.98 -17.09
CA ILE A 69 9.04 -4.07 -16.69
C ILE A 69 8.58 -5.36 -17.37
N PRO A 70 9.45 -6.01 -18.18
CA PRO A 70 9.20 -7.37 -18.64
C PRO A 70 9.12 -8.29 -17.42
N GLY A 71 7.98 -8.96 -17.24
CA GLY A 71 7.80 -9.86 -16.12
C GLY A 71 8.20 -11.30 -16.42
N GLU A 72 8.47 -12.05 -15.36
CA GLU A 72 8.79 -13.47 -15.39
C GLU A 72 8.16 -14.15 -14.16
N ILE A 73 7.61 -15.35 -14.33
CA ILE A 73 7.05 -16.13 -13.22
C ILE A 73 8.04 -17.26 -12.88
N SER A 74 8.69 -17.15 -11.72
CA SER A 74 9.54 -18.22 -11.18
C SER A 74 8.71 -19.45 -10.76
N GLN A 75 9.32 -20.65 -10.76
CA GLN A 75 8.64 -21.93 -10.51
C GLN A 75 8.03 -22.05 -9.09
N ASP A 76 8.65 -21.40 -8.12
CA ASP A 76 8.22 -21.33 -6.71
C ASP A 76 7.04 -20.37 -6.48
N VAL A 77 6.75 -19.48 -7.42
CA VAL A 77 5.62 -18.55 -7.37
C VAL A 77 4.31 -19.29 -7.68
N LYS A 78 3.32 -19.14 -6.81
CA LYS A 78 1.98 -19.74 -6.95
C LYS A 78 0.92 -18.67 -7.09
N ASP A 79 -0.17 -19.00 -7.79
CA ASP A 79 -1.38 -18.17 -7.79
C ASP A 79 -1.90 -18.08 -6.35
N LEU A 80 -2.07 -16.86 -5.86
CA LEU A 80 -2.52 -16.59 -4.49
C LEU A 80 -3.89 -17.22 -4.19
N LYS A 81 -4.73 -17.46 -5.20
CA LYS A 81 -6.02 -18.16 -5.06
C LYS A 81 -5.89 -19.65 -4.71
N THR A 82 -4.72 -20.25 -4.93
CA THR A 82 -4.44 -21.64 -4.56
C THR A 82 -3.91 -21.77 -3.12
N ILE A 83 -3.57 -20.65 -2.49
CA ILE A 83 -3.06 -20.60 -1.12
C ILE A 83 -4.26 -20.56 -0.15
N ASN A 84 -4.15 -21.30 0.95
CA ASN A 84 -5.18 -21.30 2.00
C ASN A 84 -5.43 -19.86 2.49
N PHE A 85 -6.68 -19.42 2.45
CA PHE A 85 -7.06 -18.03 2.73
C PHE A 85 -6.78 -17.60 4.18
N GLU A 86 -6.89 -18.51 5.15
CA GLU A 86 -6.57 -18.21 6.54
C GLU A 86 -5.08 -17.96 6.71
N LYS A 87 -4.21 -18.75 6.05
CA LYS A 87 -2.76 -18.50 6.03
C LYS A 87 -2.42 -17.13 5.44
N LEU A 88 -3.10 -16.73 4.37
CA LEU A 88 -2.95 -15.40 3.80
C LEU A 88 -3.36 -14.29 4.79
N CYS A 89 -4.50 -14.44 5.47
CA CYS A 89 -4.95 -13.46 6.45
C CYS A 89 -3.97 -13.36 7.63
N SER A 90 -3.47 -14.49 8.14
CA SER A 90 -2.48 -14.50 9.22
C SER A 90 -1.17 -13.83 8.81
N TYR A 91 -0.69 -14.09 7.60
CA TYR A 91 0.53 -13.46 7.09
C TYR A 91 0.36 -11.96 6.85
N ASP A 92 -0.76 -11.55 6.25
CA ASP A 92 -1.09 -10.13 6.05
C ASP A 92 -1.09 -9.33 7.36
N ARG A 93 -1.60 -9.93 8.43
CA ARG A 93 -1.70 -9.30 9.75
C ARG A 93 -0.33 -8.97 10.38
N LEU A 94 0.74 -9.58 9.90
CA LEU A 94 2.11 -9.25 10.34
C LEU A 94 2.51 -7.83 9.90
N TYR A 95 1.96 -7.36 8.78
CA TYR A 95 2.36 -6.10 8.13
C TYR A 95 1.23 -5.06 8.05
N PHE A 96 0.01 -5.45 8.42
CA PHE A 96 -1.13 -4.55 8.55
C PHE A 96 -1.72 -4.62 9.98
N PRO A 97 -1.99 -3.48 10.65
CA PRO A 97 -2.26 -3.48 12.09
C PRO A 97 -3.62 -4.08 12.51
N ALA A 98 -4.51 -4.36 11.56
CA ALA A 98 -5.87 -4.84 11.81
C ALA A 98 -6.23 -6.08 10.97
N ASP A 99 -7.18 -6.88 11.44
CA ASP A 99 -7.73 -7.95 10.61
C ASP A 99 -8.57 -7.35 9.48
N ARG A 100 -8.31 -7.79 8.26
CA ARG A 100 -9.00 -7.29 7.07
C ARG A 100 -9.43 -8.40 6.08
N PRO A 101 -10.03 -9.52 6.54
CA PRO A 101 -10.35 -10.66 5.67
C PRO A 101 -11.36 -10.30 4.57
N ASN A 102 -12.39 -9.49 4.86
CA ASN A 102 -13.35 -9.07 3.83
C ASN A 102 -12.68 -8.23 2.73
N PHE A 103 -11.76 -7.35 3.13
CA PHE A 103 -10.94 -6.58 2.19
C PHE A 103 -10.05 -7.53 1.37
N LEU A 104 -9.25 -8.39 2.01
CA LEU A 104 -8.34 -9.30 1.31
C LEU A 104 -9.09 -10.22 0.33
N LYS A 105 -10.23 -10.76 0.74
CA LYS A 105 -11.07 -11.61 -0.12
C LYS A 105 -11.50 -10.87 -1.38
N ALA A 106 -11.94 -9.61 -1.25
CA ALA A 106 -12.27 -8.79 -2.42
C ALA A 106 -11.01 -8.42 -3.22
N TRP A 107 -9.91 -8.09 -2.54
CA TRP A 107 -8.68 -7.58 -3.12
C TRP A 107 -7.99 -8.59 -4.05
N ILE A 108 -7.91 -9.86 -3.62
CA ILE A 108 -7.27 -10.94 -4.41
C ILE A 108 -8.16 -11.51 -5.52
N ASN A 109 -9.46 -11.19 -5.49
CA ASN A 109 -10.46 -11.70 -6.46
C ASN A 109 -10.95 -10.64 -7.45
N GLN A 110 -10.25 -9.51 -7.57
CA GLN A 110 -10.55 -8.50 -8.57
C GLN A 110 -10.51 -9.11 -9.98
N SER A 111 -11.49 -8.78 -10.83
CA SER A 111 -11.62 -9.34 -12.18
C SER A 111 -10.45 -8.96 -13.09
N ASN A 112 -9.91 -7.76 -12.92
CA ASN A 112 -8.76 -7.24 -13.67
C ASN A 112 -7.51 -7.18 -12.79
N GLY A 113 -7.30 -8.22 -11.99
CA GLY A 113 -6.16 -8.32 -11.10
C GLY A 113 -5.66 -9.75 -10.94
N LYS A 114 -4.44 -9.85 -10.41
CA LYS A 114 -3.75 -11.11 -10.16
C LYS A 114 -3.02 -11.02 -8.83
N GLY A 115 -3.02 -12.11 -8.08
CA GLY A 115 -2.24 -12.26 -6.86
C GLY A 115 -1.27 -13.42 -7.01
N TYR A 116 -0.08 -13.25 -6.45
CA TYR A 116 0.93 -14.29 -6.37
C TYR A 116 1.45 -14.42 -4.94
N GLY A 117 1.88 -15.62 -4.57
CA GLY A 117 2.52 -15.90 -3.28
C GLY A 117 3.61 -16.95 -3.40
N ILE A 118 4.54 -16.94 -2.46
CA ILE A 118 5.63 -17.92 -2.35
C ILE A 118 5.49 -18.66 -1.03
N ILE A 119 5.59 -19.98 -1.06
CA ILE A 119 5.53 -20.84 0.12
C ILE A 119 6.90 -21.46 0.35
N ASN A 120 7.41 -21.37 1.57
CA ASN A 120 8.59 -22.09 2.04
C ASN A 120 8.23 -22.92 3.28
N ASP A 121 8.65 -24.19 3.33
CA ASP A 121 8.33 -25.12 4.43
C ASP A 121 6.84 -25.13 4.85
N GLY A 122 5.95 -24.99 3.88
CA GLY A 122 4.50 -24.96 4.10
C GLY A 122 3.93 -23.63 4.64
N ASN A 123 4.76 -22.60 4.83
CA ASN A 123 4.38 -21.27 5.28
C ASN A 123 4.46 -20.25 4.14
N LEU A 124 3.52 -19.30 4.11
CA LEU A 124 3.57 -18.17 3.20
C LEU A 124 4.72 -17.26 3.66
N VAL A 125 5.68 -16.99 2.78
CA VAL A 125 6.86 -16.13 3.06
C VAL A 125 6.86 -14.83 2.26
N GLY A 126 5.86 -14.67 1.40
CA GLY A 126 5.58 -13.42 0.71
C GLY A 126 4.37 -13.53 -0.21
N TYR A 127 3.70 -12.41 -0.43
CA TYR A 127 2.67 -12.29 -1.44
C TYR A 127 2.60 -10.88 -2.00
N GLY A 128 2.01 -10.77 -3.20
CA GLY A 128 1.65 -9.48 -3.73
C GLY A 128 0.47 -9.54 -4.69
N VAL A 129 -0.07 -8.37 -5.01
CA VAL A 129 -1.25 -8.21 -5.86
C VAL A 129 -1.03 -7.11 -6.89
N ILE A 130 -1.47 -7.33 -8.11
CA ILE A 130 -1.49 -6.35 -9.21
C ILE A 130 -2.92 -6.21 -9.71
N ARG A 131 -3.33 -4.98 -10.04
CA ARG A 131 -4.66 -4.68 -10.57
C ARG A 131 -4.59 -3.59 -11.63
N LYS A 132 -5.52 -3.62 -12.58
CA LYS A 132 -5.69 -2.56 -13.56
C LYS A 132 -6.00 -1.23 -12.87
N ALA A 133 -5.33 -0.16 -13.29
CA ALA A 133 -5.63 1.20 -12.88
C ALA A 133 -6.16 2.01 -14.08
N LYS A 134 -6.50 3.28 -13.87
CA LYS A 134 -6.93 4.19 -14.96
C LYS A 134 -5.90 4.19 -16.10
N GLU A 135 -4.63 4.24 -15.73
CA GLU A 135 -3.47 4.13 -16.62
C GLU A 135 -2.57 3.03 -16.07
N GLY A 136 -2.17 2.08 -16.93
CA GLY A 136 -1.31 0.97 -16.53
C GLY A 136 -1.92 0.05 -15.44
N PHE A 137 -1.06 -0.43 -14.55
CA PHE A 137 -1.40 -1.34 -13.46
C PHE A 137 -0.79 -0.90 -12.13
N LYS A 138 -1.52 -1.06 -11.03
CA LYS A 138 -1.00 -0.82 -9.67
C LYS A 138 -0.65 -2.14 -9.00
N ILE A 139 0.58 -2.24 -8.54
CA ILE A 139 1.07 -3.29 -7.64
C ILE A 139 0.87 -2.81 -6.20
N GLY A 140 0.26 -3.64 -5.36
CA GLY A 140 0.04 -3.34 -3.95
C GLY A 140 -0.90 -4.34 -3.27
N PRO A 141 -0.50 -4.97 -2.15
CA PRO A 141 0.84 -4.85 -1.54
C PRO A 141 1.89 -5.71 -2.26
N ILE A 142 3.15 -5.54 -1.87
CA ILE A 142 4.16 -6.61 -1.86
C ILE A 142 4.67 -6.71 -0.43
N PHE A 143 4.34 -7.81 0.25
CA PHE A 143 4.89 -8.18 1.54
C PHE A 143 5.76 -9.42 1.36
N ALA A 144 6.98 -9.38 1.87
CA ALA A 144 7.96 -10.45 1.68
C ALA A 144 9.01 -10.42 2.78
N GLU A 145 9.47 -11.61 3.21
CA GLU A 145 10.46 -11.75 4.29
C GLU A 145 11.88 -11.28 3.91
N ASN A 146 12.16 -11.09 2.62
CA ASN A 146 13.42 -10.55 2.12
C ASN A 146 13.31 -10.03 0.68
N GLN A 147 14.36 -9.37 0.20
CA GLN A 147 14.43 -8.79 -1.14
C GLN A 147 14.31 -9.82 -2.28
N GLU A 148 14.88 -11.03 -2.14
CA GLU A 148 14.81 -12.06 -3.19
C GLU A 148 13.36 -12.51 -3.45
N ILE A 149 12.62 -12.77 -2.37
CA ILE A 149 11.20 -13.12 -2.42
C ILE A 149 10.39 -11.97 -3.02
N ALA A 150 10.66 -10.73 -2.60
CA ALA A 150 10.00 -9.54 -3.12
C ALA A 150 10.21 -9.37 -4.62
N GLU A 151 11.43 -9.60 -5.11
CA GLU A 151 11.79 -9.49 -6.52
C GLU A 151 11.08 -10.54 -7.37
N LYS A 152 11.08 -11.82 -6.94
CA LYS A 152 10.33 -12.89 -7.61
C LYS A 152 8.85 -12.56 -7.73
N LEU A 153 8.25 -12.03 -6.66
CA LEU A 153 6.85 -11.58 -6.67
C LEU A 153 6.64 -10.38 -7.59
N PHE A 154 7.52 -9.39 -7.54
CA PHE A 154 7.46 -8.19 -8.38
C PHE A 154 7.49 -8.54 -9.88
N LEU A 155 8.43 -9.39 -10.31
CA LEU A 155 8.53 -9.86 -11.69
C LEU A 155 7.30 -10.67 -12.11
N ALA A 156 6.82 -11.56 -11.23
CA ALA A 156 5.62 -12.34 -11.52
C ALA A 156 4.39 -11.43 -11.69
N LEU A 157 4.26 -10.39 -10.86
CA LEU A 157 3.20 -9.40 -11.00
C LEU A 157 3.33 -8.59 -12.29
N CYS A 158 4.54 -8.16 -12.65
CA CYS A 158 4.80 -7.45 -13.91
C CYS A 158 4.44 -8.31 -15.14
N SER A 159 4.51 -9.65 -15.05
CA SER A 159 4.12 -10.53 -16.17
C SER A 159 2.63 -10.37 -16.54
N TYR A 160 1.79 -9.93 -15.58
CA TYR A 160 0.37 -9.68 -15.80
C TYR A 160 0.10 -8.31 -16.43
N SER A 161 1.04 -7.36 -16.38
CA SER A 161 0.84 -6.03 -16.96
C SER A 161 0.95 -6.01 -18.48
N ASP A 162 1.45 -7.10 -19.09
CA ASP A 162 1.63 -7.24 -20.55
C ASP A 162 2.39 -6.05 -21.16
N ASN A 163 3.58 -5.77 -20.60
CA ASN A 163 4.45 -4.64 -20.98
C ASN A 163 3.80 -3.25 -20.89
N GLN A 164 2.74 -3.10 -20.11
CA GLN A 164 2.20 -1.79 -19.75
C GLN A 164 2.87 -1.25 -18.49
N ASN A 165 2.77 0.07 -18.33
CA ASN A 165 3.33 0.75 -17.16
C ASN A 165 2.75 0.17 -15.86
N VAL A 166 3.63 -0.17 -14.92
CA VAL A 166 3.28 -0.59 -13.56
C VAL A 166 3.60 0.52 -12.58
N TYR A 167 2.84 0.61 -11.50
CA TYR A 167 3.02 1.57 -10.42
C TYR A 167 3.10 0.84 -9.09
N ILE A 168 4.04 1.23 -8.23
CA ILE A 168 4.20 0.71 -6.88
C ILE A 168 4.50 1.85 -5.92
N ASP A 169 3.89 1.83 -4.74
CA ASP A 169 4.10 2.82 -3.68
C ASP A 169 5.06 2.21 -2.63
N VAL A 170 6.29 2.71 -2.57
CA VAL A 170 7.38 2.18 -1.75
C VAL A 170 7.61 3.06 -0.52
N PRO A 171 7.63 2.51 0.71
CA PRO A 171 8.01 3.29 1.89
C PRO A 171 9.50 3.65 1.83
N ASN A 172 9.85 4.94 1.96
CA ASN A 172 11.22 5.42 1.83
C ASN A 172 12.16 4.97 2.97
N ILE A 173 11.61 4.35 4.01
CA ILE A 173 12.34 3.76 5.13
C ILE A 173 12.73 2.29 4.87
N ASN A 174 12.29 1.69 3.77
CA ASN A 174 12.72 0.36 3.35
C ASN A 174 13.75 0.45 2.22
N GLN A 175 15.04 0.42 2.56
CA GLN A 175 16.11 0.52 1.57
C GLN A 175 16.13 -0.67 0.59
N GLN A 176 15.74 -1.88 1.02
CA GLN A 176 15.65 -3.04 0.12
C GLN A 176 14.58 -2.83 -0.95
N ALA A 177 13.46 -2.21 -0.58
CA ALA A 177 12.39 -1.88 -1.52
C ALA A 177 12.78 -0.76 -2.50
N ILE A 178 13.52 0.25 -2.02
CA ILE A 178 14.10 1.29 -2.90
C ILE A 178 15.08 0.64 -3.89
N ASN A 179 16.00 -0.19 -3.40
CA ASN A 179 16.98 -0.87 -4.25
C ASN A 179 16.31 -1.74 -5.31
N LEU A 180 15.21 -2.43 -4.96
CA LEU A 180 14.42 -3.21 -5.91
C LEU A 180 13.94 -2.33 -7.09
N VAL A 181 13.23 -1.24 -6.83
CA VAL A 181 12.68 -0.40 -7.90
C VAL A 181 13.77 0.34 -8.69
N GLU A 182 14.89 0.70 -8.05
CA GLU A 182 16.03 1.35 -8.71
C GLU A 182 16.81 0.38 -9.61
N ASN A 183 16.98 -0.89 -9.22
CA ASN A 183 17.59 -1.92 -10.06
C ASN A 183 16.84 -2.14 -11.37
N TYR A 184 15.51 -1.96 -11.35
CA TYR A 184 14.65 -2.00 -12.52
C TYR A 184 14.47 -0.62 -13.20
N GLN A 185 15.28 0.37 -12.83
CA GLN A 185 15.31 1.72 -13.40
C GLN A 185 13.95 2.44 -13.38
N MET A 186 13.08 2.08 -12.43
CA MET A 186 11.78 2.73 -12.29
C MET A 186 11.95 4.19 -11.88
N GLN A 187 11.02 5.04 -12.33
CA GLN A 187 11.05 6.47 -12.08
C GLN A 187 10.07 6.84 -10.96
N SER A 188 10.54 7.58 -9.96
CA SER A 188 9.67 8.15 -8.93
C SER A 188 8.85 9.31 -9.53
N VAL A 189 7.52 9.25 -9.41
CA VAL A 189 6.58 10.18 -10.06
C VAL A 189 5.62 10.86 -9.09
N PHE A 190 5.59 10.44 -7.83
CA PHE A 190 4.73 11.05 -6.81
C PHE A 190 5.25 10.71 -5.41
N GLU A 191 4.98 11.60 -4.44
CA GLU A 191 5.33 11.42 -3.04
C GLU A 191 4.16 11.84 -2.14
N CYS A 192 3.95 11.07 -1.07
CA CYS A 192 3.11 11.48 0.06
C CYS A 192 3.75 11.08 1.39
N VAL A 193 3.35 11.71 2.47
CA VAL A 193 3.89 11.49 3.81
C VAL A 193 2.87 10.74 4.66
N ARG A 194 3.26 9.58 5.20
CA ARG A 194 2.51 8.86 6.24
C ARG A 194 2.49 9.70 7.51
N MET A 195 1.29 9.96 8.02
CA MET A 195 1.09 10.75 9.23
C MET A 195 0.11 10.07 10.20
N TYR A 196 0.31 10.30 11.49
CA TYR A 196 -0.54 9.75 12.55
C TYR A 196 -0.99 10.83 13.52
N SER A 197 -2.27 10.81 13.92
CA SER A 197 -2.80 11.67 15.01
C SER A 197 -2.69 11.03 16.40
N GLY A 198 -2.17 9.80 16.48
CA GLY A 198 -1.95 9.06 17.73
C GLY A 198 -0.65 8.28 17.75
N ARG A 199 -0.59 7.21 18.55
CA ARG A 199 0.58 6.35 18.62
C ARG A 199 0.71 5.57 17.31
N GLU A 200 1.86 5.68 16.67
CA GLU A 200 2.23 4.89 15.49
C GLU A 200 2.13 3.39 15.81
N PRO A 201 1.50 2.59 14.92
CA PRO A 201 1.47 1.15 15.08
C PRO A 201 2.88 0.56 14.99
N ASN A 202 3.13 -0.51 15.75
CA ASN A 202 4.38 -1.25 15.68
C ASN A 202 4.34 -2.19 14.47
N ILE A 203 4.78 -1.68 13.31
CA ILE A 203 4.83 -2.41 12.04
C ILE A 203 6.29 -2.57 11.65
N ASP A 204 6.66 -3.77 11.22
CA ASP A 204 7.95 -4.01 10.59
C ASP A 204 7.91 -3.57 9.12
N TRP A 205 8.41 -2.37 8.86
CA TRP A 205 8.46 -1.78 7.52
C TRP A 205 9.54 -2.42 6.63
N THR A 206 10.46 -3.21 7.18
CA THR A 206 11.56 -3.82 6.39
C THR A 206 11.08 -4.87 5.41
N ASN A 207 9.91 -5.46 5.68
CA ASN A 207 9.28 -6.51 4.88
C ASN A 207 8.11 -6.01 4.02
N ILE A 208 7.95 -4.68 3.93
CA ILE A 208 6.94 -4.02 3.11
C ILE A 208 7.64 -3.40 1.89
N PHE A 209 7.57 -4.09 0.75
CA PHE A 209 8.18 -3.65 -0.50
C PHE A 209 7.25 -2.80 -1.36
N GLY A 210 5.94 -2.91 -1.13
CA GLY A 210 4.94 -2.00 -1.66
C GLY A 210 3.74 -1.97 -0.74
N VAL A 211 3.26 -0.78 -0.38
CA VAL A 211 2.06 -0.66 0.44
C VAL A 211 0.81 -1.11 -0.32
N THR A 212 -0.26 -1.45 0.41
CA THR A 212 -1.48 -1.94 -0.22
C THR A 212 -2.08 -0.89 -1.16
N SER A 213 -2.26 0.33 -0.64
CA SER A 213 -2.89 1.45 -1.33
C SER A 213 -2.80 2.69 -0.43
N LEU A 214 -2.37 3.84 -0.98
CA LEU A 214 -2.33 5.12 -0.27
C LEU A 214 -3.72 5.61 0.19
N GLU A 215 -4.75 5.02 -0.40
CA GLU A 215 -6.15 5.33 -0.13
C GLU A 215 -6.71 4.55 1.07
N LEU A 216 -6.08 3.43 1.47
CA LEU A 216 -6.64 2.49 2.45
C LEU A 216 -5.66 2.08 3.56
N GLY A 217 -4.40 2.51 3.48
CA GLY A 217 -3.37 2.23 4.49
C GLY A 217 -2.37 1.18 4.08
#